data_AF-A0A0A6VM81-F1
#
_entry.id   AF-A0A0A6VM81-F1
#
_cell.length_a   1.000
_cell.length_b   1.000
_cell.length_c   1.000
_cell.angle_alpha   90.00
_cell.angle_beta   90.00
_cell.angle_gamma   90.00
#
_symmetry.space_group_name_H-M   'P 1'
#
loop_
_entity.id
_entity.type
_entity.pdbx_description
1 polymer ?
#
loop_
_entity_poly.entity_id
_entity_poly.type
_entity_poly.pdbx_seq_one_letter_code
_entity_poly.pdbx_strand_id
1 'polypeptide(L)'
;MAQRKSATKTEARERARRAAAESMAREQRLLELGERFFVAQGEAEQIMETAEQRIAEIRAKAEQEAARAKDAQVRVVAGMKGERVTVPEIAQRLELSVAEVRALLKNSAASTSTSGDEAGYGNEAPNGEEATAEAPEREPQDAVA
;
A
#
# COMPACT_ATOMS: atom_id res chain seq x y z
N MET A 1 -57.41 -56.21 -27.84
CA MET A 1 -56.11 -56.05 -27.12
C MET A 1 -55.53 -54.62 -27.23
N ALA A 2 -56.26 -53.57 -26.82
CA ALA A 2 -55.82 -52.17 -27.01
C ALA A 2 -55.32 -51.46 -25.72
N GLN A 3 -55.60 -51.99 -24.54
CA GLN A 3 -55.40 -51.29 -23.26
C GLN A 3 -53.94 -51.20 -22.78
N ARG A 4 -53.06 -52.09 -23.24
CA ARG A 4 -51.66 -52.13 -22.74
C ARG A 4 -50.76 -51.06 -23.38
N LYS A 5 -51.10 -50.58 -24.58
CA LYS A 5 -50.31 -49.56 -25.31
C LYS A 5 -50.53 -48.13 -24.80
N SER A 6 -51.70 -47.83 -24.24
CA SER A 6 -51.98 -46.52 -23.65
C SER A 6 -51.33 -46.38 -22.27
N ALA A 7 -51.41 -47.41 -21.43
CA ALA A 7 -50.83 -47.44 -20.08
C ALA A 7 -49.31 -47.20 -20.08
N THR A 8 -48.58 -47.88 -20.98
CA THR A 8 -47.12 -47.71 -21.15
C THR A 8 -46.74 -46.32 -21.64
N LYS A 9 -47.58 -45.68 -22.47
CA LYS A 9 -47.32 -44.31 -22.98
C LYS A 9 -47.52 -43.26 -21.88
N THR A 10 -48.49 -43.45 -20.99
CA THR A 10 -48.69 -42.61 -19.79
C THR A 10 -47.56 -42.78 -18.78
N GLU A 11 -47.13 -44.01 -18.48
CA GLU A 11 -46.00 -44.26 -17.56
C GLU A 11 -44.69 -43.67 -18.08
N ALA A 12 -44.40 -43.79 -19.39
CA ALA A 12 -43.22 -43.18 -20.00
C ALA A 12 -43.26 -41.65 -19.90
N ARG A 13 -44.42 -41.04 -20.12
CA ARG A 13 -44.62 -39.59 -20.01
C ARG A 13 -44.48 -39.11 -18.56
N GLU A 14 -44.97 -39.89 -17.60
CA GLU A 14 -44.85 -39.57 -16.19
C GLU A 14 -43.40 -39.70 -15.69
N ARG A 15 -42.69 -40.75 -16.11
CA ARG A 15 -41.26 -40.93 -15.82
C ARG A 15 -40.42 -39.80 -16.42
N ALA A 16 -40.72 -39.38 -17.65
CA ALA A 16 -40.06 -38.22 -18.28
C ALA A 16 -40.31 -36.92 -17.52
N ARG A 17 -41.53 -36.68 -17.03
CA ARG A 17 -41.86 -35.51 -16.19
C ARG A 17 -41.11 -35.52 -14.87
N ARG A 18 -41.04 -36.67 -14.18
CA ARG A 18 -40.28 -36.79 -12.92
C ARG A 18 -38.79 -36.57 -13.13
N ALA A 19 -38.21 -37.18 -14.18
CA ALA A 19 -36.80 -36.98 -14.51
C ALA A 19 -36.48 -35.51 -14.86
N ALA A 20 -37.38 -34.83 -15.58
CA ALA A 20 -37.23 -33.41 -15.87
C ALA A 20 -37.31 -32.55 -14.59
N ALA A 21 -38.28 -32.82 -13.71
CA ALA A 21 -38.41 -32.11 -12.43
C ALA A 21 -37.19 -32.31 -11.53
N GLU A 22 -36.66 -33.52 -11.45
CA GLU A 22 -35.42 -33.80 -10.70
C GLU A 22 -34.20 -33.10 -11.31
N SER A 23 -34.11 -33.02 -12.64
CA SER A 23 -33.03 -32.29 -13.31
C SER A 23 -33.09 -30.80 -13.02
N MET A 24 -34.28 -30.20 -13.13
CA MET A 24 -34.49 -28.79 -12.81
C MET A 24 -34.19 -28.49 -11.34
N ALA A 25 -34.61 -29.37 -10.42
CA ALA A 25 -34.30 -29.21 -9.00
C ALA A 25 -32.80 -29.29 -8.70
N ARG A 26 -32.06 -30.15 -9.42
CA ARG A 26 -30.59 -30.20 -9.31
C ARG A 26 -29.94 -28.95 -9.87
N GLU A 27 -30.39 -28.48 -11.03
CA GLU A 27 -29.88 -27.27 -11.67
C GLU A 27 -30.09 -26.04 -10.78
N GLN A 28 -31.28 -25.88 -10.19
CA GLN A 28 -31.56 -24.80 -9.23
C GLN A 28 -30.58 -24.82 -8.03
N ARG A 29 -30.31 -26.00 -7.47
CA ARG A 29 -29.34 -26.13 -6.36
C ARG A 29 -27.93 -25.77 -6.79
N LEU A 30 -27.52 -26.11 -8.01
CA LEU A 30 -26.21 -25.73 -8.53
C LEU A 30 -26.10 -24.23 -8.74
N LEU A 31 -27.17 -23.58 -9.22
CA LEU A 31 -27.22 -22.12 -9.34
C LEU A 31 -27.10 -21.44 -7.97
N GLU A 32 -27.85 -21.91 -6.96
CA GLU A 32 -27.76 -21.38 -5.59
C GLU A 32 -26.36 -21.58 -4.98
N LEU A 33 -25.73 -22.73 -5.21
CA LEU A 33 -24.35 -22.98 -4.76
C LEU A 33 -23.35 -22.06 -5.47
N GLY A 34 -23.55 -21.81 -6.76
CA GLY A 34 -22.73 -20.88 -7.54
C GLY A 34 -22.85 -19.44 -7.03
N GLU A 35 -24.06 -18.98 -6.75
CA GLU A 35 -24.30 -17.67 -6.15
C GLU A 35 -23.57 -17.52 -4.81
N ARG A 36 -23.73 -18.49 -3.90
CA ARG A 36 -23.06 -18.49 -2.60
C ARG A 36 -21.54 -18.47 -2.73
N PHE A 37 -21.00 -19.18 -3.72
CA PHE A 37 -19.56 -19.17 -3.99
C PHE A 37 -19.07 -17.77 -4.36
N PHE A 38 -19.73 -17.09 -5.31
CA PHE A 38 -19.31 -15.75 -5.72
C PHE A 38 -19.51 -14.69 -4.64
N VAL A 39 -20.57 -14.81 -3.83
CA VAL A 39 -20.74 -13.96 -2.64
C VAL A 39 -19.58 -14.17 -1.67
N ALA A 40 -19.28 -15.42 -1.31
CA ALA A 40 -18.18 -15.72 -0.39
C ALA A 40 -16.81 -15.29 -0.95
N GLN A 41 -16.61 -15.40 -2.27
CA GLN A 41 -15.39 -14.91 -2.93
C GLN A 41 -15.27 -13.39 -2.79
N GLY A 42 -16.34 -12.65 -3.09
CA GLY A 42 -16.36 -11.19 -2.95
C GLY A 42 -16.15 -10.73 -1.50
N GLU A 43 -16.76 -11.43 -0.53
CA GLU A 43 -16.53 -11.17 0.89
C GLU A 43 -15.06 -11.39 1.28
N ALA A 44 -14.43 -12.46 0.80
CA ALA A 44 -13.02 -12.72 1.06
C ALA A 44 -12.11 -11.62 0.49
N GLU A 45 -12.36 -11.18 -0.75
CA GLU A 45 -11.63 -10.08 -1.38
C GLU A 45 -11.81 -8.77 -0.59
N GLN A 46 -13.03 -8.45 -0.17
CA GLN A 46 -13.32 -7.24 0.61
C GLN A 46 -12.67 -7.25 2.00
N ILE A 47 -12.62 -8.43 2.65
CA ILE A 47 -11.92 -8.61 3.93
C ILE A 47 -10.43 -8.29 3.76
N MET A 48 -9.80 -8.82 2.71
CA MET A 48 -8.38 -8.58 2.44
C MET A 48 -8.11 -7.10 2.15
N GLU A 49 -8.91 -6.46 1.29
CA GLU A 49 -8.78 -5.04 0.99
C GLU A 49 -8.90 -4.18 2.25
N THR A 50 -9.91 -4.46 3.08
CA THR A 50 -10.14 -3.73 4.35
C THR A 50 -8.97 -3.94 5.32
N ALA A 51 -8.40 -5.15 5.37
CA ALA A 51 -7.26 -5.45 6.22
C ALA A 51 -6.01 -4.69 5.77
N GLU A 52 -5.74 -4.62 4.47
CA GLU A 52 -4.62 -3.87 3.90
C GLU A 52 -4.73 -2.38 4.18
N GLN A 53 -5.92 -1.80 4.00
CA GLN A 53 -6.18 -0.39 4.33
C GLN A 53 -5.89 -0.11 5.80
N ARG A 54 -6.38 -0.94 6.73
CA ARG A 54 -6.12 -0.79 8.17
C ARG A 54 -4.64 -0.94 8.51
N ILE A 55 -3.93 -1.86 7.87
CA ILE A 55 -2.49 -2.03 8.09
C ILE A 55 -1.75 -0.77 7.63
N ALA A 56 -2.10 -0.21 6.48
CA ALA A 56 -1.51 1.03 5.98
C ALA A 56 -1.75 2.20 6.94
N GLU A 57 -2.98 2.35 7.44
CA GLU A 57 -3.33 3.37 8.44
C GLU A 57 -2.52 3.23 9.74
N ILE A 58 -2.42 2.00 10.26
CA ILE A 58 -1.67 1.71 11.49
C ILE A 58 -0.18 2.02 11.29
N ARG A 59 0.40 1.65 10.14
CA ARG A 59 1.80 1.96 9.82
C ARG A 59 2.03 3.46 9.74
N ALA A 60 1.20 4.19 9.00
CA ALA A 60 1.30 5.63 8.88
C ALA A 60 1.19 6.34 10.25
N LYS A 61 0.26 5.88 11.10
CA LYS A 61 0.10 6.40 12.46
C LYS A 61 1.33 6.08 13.33
N ALA A 62 1.84 4.85 13.27
CA ALA A 62 3.04 4.46 14.01
C ALA A 62 4.27 5.26 13.58
N GLU A 63 4.45 5.50 12.28
CA GLU A 63 5.52 6.35 11.76
C GLU A 63 5.41 7.79 12.26
N GLN A 64 4.20 8.35 12.25
CA GLN A 64 3.96 9.70 12.79
C GLN A 64 4.24 9.77 14.29
N GLU A 65 3.78 8.79 15.07
CA GLU A 65 4.02 8.74 16.51
C GLU A 65 5.51 8.54 16.83
N ALA A 66 6.20 7.70 16.06
CA ALA A 66 7.65 7.52 16.17
C ALA A 66 8.42 8.80 15.83
N ALA A 67 7.99 9.54 14.79
CA ALA A 67 8.58 10.84 14.45
C ALA A 67 8.37 11.85 15.59
N ARG A 68 7.16 11.95 16.14
CA ARG A 68 6.87 12.82 17.30
C ARG A 68 7.69 12.45 18.53
N ALA A 69 7.88 11.16 18.79
CA ALA A 69 8.72 10.68 19.89
C ALA A 69 10.20 11.06 19.68
N LYS A 70 10.71 10.95 18.45
CA LYS A 70 12.07 11.42 18.10
C LYS A 70 12.20 12.92 18.31
N ASP A 71 11.23 13.72 17.88
CA ASP A 71 11.24 15.17 18.10
C ASP A 71 11.19 15.54 19.59
N ALA A 72 10.48 14.76 20.40
CA ALA A 72 10.48 14.93 21.85
C ALA A 72 11.87 14.62 22.45
N GLN A 73 12.53 13.55 22.02
CA GLN A 73 13.89 13.23 22.45
C GLN A 73 14.88 14.36 22.10
N VAL A 74 14.79 14.87 20.86
CA VAL A 74 15.61 16.01 20.41
C VAL A 74 15.39 17.24 21.29
N ARG A 75 14.13 17.57 21.61
CA ARG A 75 13.79 18.69 22.50
C ARG A 75 14.34 18.53 23.91
N VAL A 76 14.29 17.33 24.49
CA VAL A 76 14.85 17.05 25.82
C VAL A 76 16.37 17.28 25.81
N VAL A 77 17.08 16.71 24.83
CA VAL A 77 18.54 16.85 24.72
C VAL A 77 18.95 18.31 24.48
N ALA A 78 18.21 19.04 23.64
CA ALA A 78 18.42 20.48 23.44
C ALA A 78 18.17 21.29 24.73
N GLY A 79 17.13 20.94 25.50
CA GLY A 79 16.84 21.54 26.81
C GLY A 79 17.99 21.35 27.80
N MET A 80 18.51 20.13 27.94
CA MET A 80 19.68 19.84 28.79
C MET A 80 20.91 20.65 28.35
N LYS A 81 21.10 20.83 27.04
CA LYS A 81 22.17 21.68 26.52
C LYS A 81 21.98 23.16 26.88
N GLY A 82 20.73 23.64 26.88
CA GLY A 82 20.35 24.99 27.32
C GLY A 82 20.67 25.26 28.79
N GLU A 83 20.55 24.24 29.65
CA GLU A 83 20.98 24.27 31.06
C GLU A 83 22.52 24.22 31.23
N ARG A 84 23.27 24.28 30.12
CA ARG A 84 24.74 24.24 30.06
C ARG A 84 25.36 22.89 30.45
N VAL A 85 24.58 21.81 30.46
CA VAL A 85 25.12 20.46 30.62
C VAL A 85 26.01 20.09 29.42
N THR A 86 27.15 19.45 29.68
CA THR A 86 28.09 19.08 28.61
C THR A 86 27.60 17.84 27.84
N VAL A 87 27.96 17.73 26.56
CA VAL A 87 27.60 16.56 25.73
C VAL A 87 28.00 15.21 26.34
N PRO A 88 29.22 15.01 26.88
CA PRO A 88 29.58 13.74 27.53
C PRO A 88 28.77 13.47 28.80
N GLU A 89 28.40 14.51 29.55
CA GLU A 89 27.56 14.36 30.74
C GLU A 89 26.10 14.03 30.38
N ILE A 90 25.55 14.62 29.32
CA ILE A 90 24.23 14.25 28.78
C ILE A 90 24.23 12.79 28.30
N ALA A 91 25.28 12.38 27.58
CA ALA A 91 25.45 11.01 27.09
C ALA A 91 25.45 10.00 28.25
N GLN A 92 26.19 10.30 29.32
CA GLN A 92 26.21 9.47 30.51
C GLN A 92 24.85 9.42 31.22
N ARG A 93 24.14 10.55 31.35
CA ARG A 93 22.83 10.63 32.03
C ARG A 93 21.70 9.95 31.29
N LEU A 94 21.74 9.96 29.96
CA LEU A 94 20.72 9.34 29.10
C LEU A 94 21.11 7.93 28.62
N GLU A 95 22.27 7.43 29.07
CA GLU A 95 22.84 6.13 28.65
C GLU A 95 23.00 6.02 27.12
N LEU A 96 23.31 7.14 26.48
CA LEU A 96 23.56 7.24 25.04
C LEU A 96 25.06 7.38 24.76
N SER A 97 25.47 7.07 23.55
CA SER A 97 26.80 7.44 23.07
C SER A 97 26.90 8.95 22.83
N VAL A 98 28.12 9.49 22.95
CA VAL A 98 28.39 10.89 22.60
C VAL A 98 28.02 11.19 21.14
N ALA A 99 28.13 10.20 20.25
CA ALA A 99 27.75 10.33 18.84
C ALA A 99 26.24 10.50 18.67
N GLU A 100 25.43 9.71 19.38
CA GLU A 100 23.96 9.79 19.35
C GLU A 100 23.47 11.14 19.89
N VAL A 101 24.03 11.61 21.01
CA VAL A 101 23.68 12.93 21.58
C VAL A 101 24.02 14.05 20.58
N ARG A 102 25.17 13.98 19.90
CA ARG A 102 25.54 14.96 18.87
C ARG A 102 24.60 14.89 17.66
N ALA A 103 24.16 13.70 17.26
CA ALA A 103 23.21 13.53 16.16
C ALA A 103 21.85 14.15 16.49
N LEU A 104 21.34 13.93 17.70
CA LEU A 104 20.08 14.53 18.18
C LEU A 104 20.16 16.07 18.21
N LEU A 105 21.27 16.63 18.69
CA LEU A 105 21.49 18.10 18.69
C LEU A 105 21.59 18.67 17.28
N LYS A 106 22.23 17.96 16.33
CA LYS A 106 22.32 18.37 14.92
C LYS A 106 20.94 18.39 14.26
N ASN A 107 20.10 17.40 14.53
CA ASN A 107 18.71 17.37 14.06
C ASN A 107 17.87 18.52 14.65
N SER A 108 18.12 18.91 15.91
CA SER A 108 17.45 20.09 16.51
C SER A 108 17.73 21.38 15.74
N ALA A 109 18.97 21.57 15.28
CA ALA A 109 19.39 22.79 14.59
C ALA A 109 18.83 22.87 13.16
N ALA A 110 18.65 21.73 12.49
CA ALA A 110 18.01 21.67 11.18
C ALA A 110 16.52 22.03 11.26
N SER A 111 15.80 21.57 12.29
CA SER A 111 14.38 21.87 12.48
C SER A 111 14.07 23.33 12.82
N THR A 112 15.03 24.10 13.36
CA THR A 112 14.87 25.54 13.58
C THR A 112 15.16 26.40 12.35
N SER A 113 15.66 25.83 11.26
CA SER A 113 16.05 26.59 10.05
C SER A 113 14.95 26.67 8.98
N THR A 114 13.79 26.02 9.18
CA THR A 114 12.71 25.94 8.16
C THR A 114 11.56 26.94 8.40
N SER A 115 11.72 27.88 9.34
CA SER A 115 10.75 28.95 9.61
C SER A 115 11.39 30.31 9.33
N GLY A 116 11.65 30.64 8.07
CA GLY A 116 12.25 31.92 7.68
C GLY A 116 12.41 32.11 6.17
N ASP A 117 11.29 32.35 5.48
CA ASP A 117 11.20 33.07 4.19
C ASP A 117 10.49 34.41 4.54
N GLU A 118 10.82 35.62 4.07
CA GLU A 118 11.56 36.13 2.91
C GLU A 118 12.26 37.46 3.28
N ALA A 119 13.41 37.76 2.66
CA ALA A 119 13.77 39.11 2.18
C ALA A 119 15.06 39.12 1.33
N GLY A 120 14.90 39.07 0.01
CA GLY A 120 15.42 40.12 -0.88
C GLY A 120 16.83 40.03 -1.48
N TYR A 121 16.83 40.00 -2.83
CA TYR A 121 17.83 40.51 -3.81
C TYR A 121 19.18 39.76 -3.89
N GLY A 122 19.69 39.33 -5.04
CA GLY A 122 19.53 39.76 -6.43
C GLY A 122 20.94 39.80 -7.08
N ASN A 123 21.02 39.55 -8.39
CA ASN A 123 22.21 39.56 -9.28
C ASN A 123 23.12 38.31 -9.27
N GLU A 124 23.64 37.80 -10.39
CA GLU A 124 23.55 38.16 -11.82
C GLU A 124 24.02 36.91 -12.60
N ALA A 125 23.47 36.66 -13.78
CA ALA A 125 24.02 35.69 -14.72
C ALA A 125 25.42 36.15 -15.20
N PRO A 126 26.25 35.23 -15.71
CA PRO A 126 26.63 35.47 -17.08
C PRO A 126 26.41 34.26 -17.98
N ASN A 127 25.88 34.65 -19.12
CA ASN A 127 25.81 33.98 -20.40
C ASN A 127 27.16 33.38 -20.82
N GLY A 128 27.11 32.22 -21.47
CA GLY A 128 28.24 31.48 -22.01
C GLY A 128 27.73 30.44 -22.99
N GLU A 129 27.16 30.93 -24.09
CA GLU A 129 26.86 30.18 -25.30
C GLU A 129 28.11 29.48 -25.84
N GLU A 130 27.98 28.19 -26.20
CA GLU A 130 28.42 27.58 -27.46
C GLU A 130 27.82 26.16 -27.45
N ALA A 131 26.80 25.86 -28.26
CA ALA A 131 26.93 25.39 -29.65
C ALA A 131 27.96 24.25 -29.73
N THR A 132 27.71 23.02 -30.16
CA THR A 132 26.80 22.51 -31.19
C THR A 132 27.10 21.01 -31.27
N ALA A 133 26.08 20.14 -31.34
CA ALA A 133 26.08 18.90 -32.14
C ALA A 133 24.77 18.11 -31.89
N GLU A 134 23.73 18.53 -32.61
CA GLU A 134 22.92 17.62 -33.43
C GLU A 134 23.87 16.60 -34.13
N ALA A 135 23.62 15.32 -34.33
CA ALA A 135 22.38 14.64 -34.65
C ALA A 135 22.64 13.09 -34.55
N PRO A 136 21.60 12.25 -34.76
CA PRO A 136 21.53 10.81 -34.46
C PRO A 136 22.12 9.96 -35.59
N GLU A 137 21.89 8.63 -35.54
CA GLU A 137 22.15 7.56 -36.54
C GLU A 137 23.22 6.55 -36.08
N ARG A 138 23.05 5.22 -36.10
CA ARG A 138 22.08 4.30 -36.72
C ARG A 138 22.23 2.95 -36.01
N GLU A 139 21.12 2.30 -35.68
CA GLU A 139 21.07 0.83 -35.76
C GLU A 139 21.03 0.44 -37.25
N PRO A 140 21.86 -0.54 -37.64
CA PRO A 140 21.43 -1.56 -38.60
C PRO A 140 21.68 -2.95 -38.00
N GLN A 141 20.62 -3.73 -37.82
CA GLN A 141 20.19 -4.81 -38.72
C GLN A 141 20.93 -6.14 -38.52
N ASP A 142 20.12 -7.18 -38.34
CA ASP A 142 20.24 -8.53 -38.89
C ASP A 142 21.64 -9.18 -39.01
N ALA A 143 21.86 -10.18 -38.17
CA ALA A 143 22.77 -11.31 -38.39
C ALA A 143 22.36 -12.42 -37.39
N VAL A 144 22.09 -13.68 -37.69
CA VAL A 144 22.12 -14.52 -38.90
C VAL A 144 21.21 -15.72 -38.59
N ALA A 145 20.67 -16.31 -39.66
CA ALA A 145 19.94 -17.58 -39.74
C ALA A 145 20.52 -18.77 -38.94
#